data_AF-A0AA38KLP1-F1
#
_entry.id   AF-A0AA38KLP1-F1
#
_cell.length_a   1.000
_cell.length_b   1.000
_cell.length_c   1.000
_cell.angle_alpha   90.00
_cell.angle_beta   90.00
_cell.angle_gamma   90.00
#
_symmetry.space_group_name_H-M   'P 1'
#
loop_
_entity.id
_entity.type
_entity.pdbx_description
1 polymer ?
#
loop_
_entity_poly.entity_id
_entity_poly.type
_entity_poly.pdbx_seq_one_letter_code
_entity_poly.pdbx_strand_id
1 'polypeptide(L)'
;MSKTAEAATEAIQSEVDHLADKNVDSTDTELRYMAYGARLRTALRASTRYIAYTSDIGEAFRPVVTPWMVTAAYGISWLYLTGDVGYETYKAHRHGPSSFEAANFSEPTRLAFTAVQRATFQSIASMALPALTIHTAVNQAKKAFKNVKNPRLKLWGPTATGLSLVPGLPYLFDHPVEQITDKVFEWMKERVAENKKKDEL
;
A
#
# COMPACT_ATOMS: atom_id res chain seq x y z
N MET A 1 -6.07 -12.60 18.52
CA MET A 1 -5.65 -12.97 17.14
C MET A 1 -6.90 -13.41 16.39
N SER A 2 -7.10 -12.97 15.14
CA SER A 2 -8.39 -13.10 14.44
C SER A 2 -8.62 -14.54 13.94
N LYS A 3 -9.84 -15.07 14.11
CA LYS A 3 -10.29 -16.40 13.64
C LYS A 3 -9.98 -16.68 12.15
N THR A 4 -9.83 -15.63 11.35
CA THR A 4 -9.45 -15.69 9.94
C THR A 4 -8.01 -16.12 9.70
N ALA A 5 -7.10 -15.81 10.63
CA ALA A 5 -5.70 -16.23 10.56
C ALA A 5 -5.57 -17.73 10.90
N GLU A 6 -6.31 -18.20 11.89
CA GLU A 6 -6.38 -19.63 12.25
C GLU A 6 -7.00 -20.46 11.12
N ALA A 7 -8.12 -20.02 10.55
CA ALA A 7 -8.75 -20.71 9.41
C ALA A 7 -7.87 -20.75 8.15
N ALA A 8 -7.07 -19.70 7.90
CA ALA A 8 -6.11 -19.69 6.82
C ALA A 8 -4.92 -20.63 7.10
N THR A 9 -4.52 -20.78 8.36
CA THR A 9 -3.42 -21.68 8.76
C THR A 9 -3.87 -23.13 8.70
N GLU A 10 -5.09 -23.45 9.14
CA GLU A 10 -5.69 -24.79 9.03
C GLU A 10 -5.89 -25.23 7.58
N ALA A 11 -6.36 -24.34 6.70
CA ALA A 11 -6.50 -24.63 5.28
C ALA A 11 -5.15 -24.85 4.57
N ILE A 12 -4.08 -24.20 5.06
CA ILE A 12 -2.71 -24.42 4.58
C ILE A 12 -2.19 -25.78 5.08
N GLN A 13 -2.46 -26.11 6.35
CA GLN A 13 -2.05 -27.38 6.94
C GLN A 13 -2.72 -28.57 6.24
N SER A 14 -4.03 -28.47 5.97
CA SER A 14 -4.78 -29.54 5.29
C SER A 14 -4.34 -29.76 3.84
N GLU A 15 -3.95 -28.69 3.14
CA GLU A 15 -3.43 -28.80 1.77
C GLU A 15 -2.02 -29.41 1.76
N VAL A 16 -1.19 -29.07 2.76
CA VAL A 16 0.15 -29.65 2.95
C VAL A 16 0.05 -31.14 3.30
N ASP A 17 -0.88 -31.53 4.17
CA ASP A 17 -1.10 -32.92 4.56
C ASP A 17 -1.68 -33.75 3.39
N HIS A 18 -2.62 -33.18 2.63
CA HIS A 18 -3.17 -33.81 1.42
C HIS A 18 -2.11 -34.01 0.31
N LEU A 19 -1.12 -33.12 0.24
CA LEU A 19 0.02 -33.25 -0.68
C LEU A 19 1.08 -34.24 -0.18
N ALA A 20 1.21 -34.42 1.15
CA ALA A 20 2.09 -35.42 1.76
C ALA A 20 1.54 -36.85 1.60
N ASP A 21 0.23 -37.03 1.74
CA ASP A 21 -0.45 -38.34 1.64
C ASP A 21 -0.44 -38.94 0.23
N LYS A 22 -0.27 -38.10 -0.82
CA LYS A 22 -0.26 -38.59 -2.21
C LYS A 22 1.05 -39.23 -2.68
N ASN A 23 2.09 -39.30 -1.83
CA ASN A 23 3.36 -39.99 -2.16
C ASN A 23 3.92 -39.60 -3.56
N VAL A 24 3.73 -38.32 -3.96
CA VAL A 24 4.14 -37.84 -5.28
C VAL A 24 5.62 -37.53 -5.23
N ASP A 25 6.37 -38.23 -6.08
CA ASP A 25 7.82 -38.14 -6.14
C ASP A 25 8.29 -36.68 -6.37
N SER A 26 9.33 -36.28 -5.64
CA SER A 26 9.95 -34.94 -5.68
C SER A 26 10.54 -34.54 -7.06
N THR A 27 10.47 -35.47 -8.00
CA THR A 27 10.88 -35.36 -9.40
C THR A 27 9.78 -34.79 -10.30
N ASP A 28 8.53 -34.71 -9.83
CA ASP A 28 7.39 -34.32 -10.66
C ASP A 28 7.37 -32.81 -10.97
N THR A 29 7.17 -32.49 -12.24
CA THR A 29 7.29 -31.13 -12.80
C THR A 29 6.19 -30.22 -12.26
N GLU A 30 5.01 -30.78 -12.01
CA GLU A 30 3.83 -30.07 -11.54
C GLU A 30 3.98 -29.57 -10.10
N LEU A 31 4.56 -30.37 -9.19
CA LEU A 31 4.87 -29.97 -7.81
C LEU A 31 5.93 -28.86 -7.74
N ARG A 32 6.90 -28.85 -8.66
CA ARG A 32 7.84 -27.72 -8.78
C ARG A 32 7.15 -26.45 -9.22
N TYR A 33 6.28 -26.50 -10.24
CA TYR A 33 5.54 -25.31 -10.66
C TYR A 33 4.56 -24.83 -9.59
N MET A 34 3.94 -25.73 -8.83
CA MET A 34 3.14 -25.37 -7.66
C MET A 34 4.00 -24.76 -6.54
N ALA A 35 5.20 -25.28 -6.28
CA ALA A 35 6.14 -24.72 -5.31
C ALA A 35 6.71 -23.36 -5.77
N TYR A 36 7.03 -23.19 -7.06
CA TYR A 36 7.42 -21.91 -7.64
C TYR A 36 6.24 -20.92 -7.63
N GLY A 37 5.03 -21.39 -7.92
CA GLY A 37 3.81 -20.60 -7.84
C GLY A 37 3.51 -20.17 -6.41
N ALA A 38 3.70 -21.03 -5.42
CA ALA A 38 3.57 -20.72 -4.00
C ALA A 38 4.65 -19.73 -3.55
N ARG A 39 5.91 -19.91 -3.96
CA ARG A 39 7.01 -18.97 -3.69
C ARG A 39 6.80 -17.63 -4.38
N LEU A 40 6.35 -17.62 -5.63
CA LEU A 40 6.01 -16.41 -6.38
C LEU A 40 4.82 -15.71 -5.74
N ARG A 41 3.79 -16.44 -5.33
CA ARG A 41 2.64 -15.89 -4.59
C ARG A 41 3.06 -15.31 -3.25
N THR A 42 3.93 -15.97 -2.51
CA THR A 42 4.49 -15.48 -1.24
C THR A 42 5.35 -14.25 -1.46
N ALA A 43 6.23 -14.28 -2.46
CA ALA A 43 7.03 -13.14 -2.88
C ALA A 43 6.12 -11.98 -3.29
N LEU A 44 5.13 -12.20 -4.14
CA LEU A 44 4.14 -11.19 -4.56
C LEU A 44 3.35 -10.65 -3.37
N ARG A 45 2.88 -11.48 -2.43
CA ARG A 45 2.19 -11.05 -1.20
C ARG A 45 3.08 -10.23 -0.27
N ALA A 46 4.36 -10.55 -0.19
CA ALA A 46 5.33 -9.73 0.54
C ALA A 46 5.63 -8.44 -0.24
N SER A 47 5.69 -8.53 -1.57
CA SER A 47 6.02 -7.44 -2.49
C SER A 47 4.91 -6.42 -2.64
N THR A 48 3.64 -6.75 -2.44
CA THR A 48 2.53 -5.80 -2.62
C THR A 48 2.65 -4.57 -1.72
N ARG A 49 3.16 -4.72 -0.48
CA ARG A 49 3.53 -3.57 0.35
C ARG A 49 4.71 -2.78 -0.22
N TYR A 50 5.69 -3.45 -0.81
CA TYR A 50 6.86 -2.81 -1.43
C TYR A 50 6.58 -2.15 -2.77
N ILE A 51 5.53 -2.57 -3.50
CA ILE A 51 5.14 -1.96 -4.78
C ILE A 51 4.73 -0.49 -4.56
N ALA A 52 4.05 -0.17 -3.45
CA ALA A 52 3.75 1.21 -3.09
C ALA A 52 5.01 2.07 -2.85
N TYR A 53 6.08 1.46 -2.33
CA TYR A 53 7.38 2.12 -2.14
C TYR A 53 8.22 2.20 -3.44
N THR A 54 7.69 1.77 -4.59
CA THR A 54 8.39 1.92 -5.87
C THR A 54 8.58 3.40 -6.21
N SER A 55 7.61 4.26 -5.91
CA SER A 55 7.75 5.72 -6.05
C SER A 55 8.86 6.29 -5.18
N ASP A 56 8.97 5.79 -3.95
CA ASP A 56 9.94 6.23 -2.94
C ASP A 56 11.36 5.88 -3.36
N ILE A 57 11.53 4.67 -3.91
CA ILE A 57 12.78 4.26 -4.57
C ILE A 57 13.04 5.19 -5.77
N GLY A 58 12.05 5.42 -6.63
CA GLY A 58 12.18 6.34 -7.77
C GLY A 58 12.67 7.74 -7.37
N GLU A 59 12.14 8.30 -6.28
CA GLU A 59 12.56 9.58 -5.71
C GLU A 59 14.01 9.57 -5.22
N ALA A 60 14.42 8.49 -4.55
CA ALA A 60 15.80 8.32 -4.11
C ALA A 60 16.79 8.33 -5.28
N PHE A 61 16.40 7.73 -6.42
CA PHE A 61 17.27 7.59 -7.59
C PHE A 61 17.29 8.80 -8.53
N ARG A 62 16.53 9.88 -8.28
CA ARG A 62 16.52 11.12 -9.11
C ARG A 62 17.89 11.64 -9.56
N PRO A 63 18.98 11.58 -8.77
CA PRO A 63 20.30 12.03 -9.21
C PRO A 63 20.93 11.16 -10.31
N VAL A 64 20.47 9.93 -10.48
CA VAL A 64 21.09 8.88 -11.30
C VAL A 64 20.21 8.48 -12.49
N VAL A 65 18.89 8.47 -12.31
CA VAL A 65 17.94 8.06 -13.36
C VAL A 65 17.29 9.25 -14.06
N THR A 66 16.81 9.01 -15.28
CA THR A 66 16.03 9.99 -16.03
C THR A 66 14.65 10.24 -15.41
N PRO A 67 14.09 11.46 -15.49
CA PRO A 67 12.81 11.80 -14.85
C PRO A 67 11.64 10.88 -15.24
N TRP A 68 11.60 10.37 -16.48
CA TRP A 68 10.53 9.47 -16.92
C TRP A 68 10.47 8.15 -16.13
N MET A 69 11.60 7.64 -15.63
CA MET A 69 11.63 6.44 -14.80
C MET A 69 10.98 6.70 -13.44
N VAL A 70 11.18 7.89 -12.88
CA VAL A 70 10.52 8.33 -11.64
C VAL A 70 9.01 8.43 -11.87
N THR A 71 8.58 9.03 -12.98
CA THR A 71 7.17 9.09 -13.37
C THR A 71 6.57 7.69 -13.58
N ALA A 72 7.32 6.77 -14.18
CA ALA A 72 6.88 5.38 -14.35
C ALA A 72 6.71 4.66 -13.01
N ALA A 73 7.63 4.91 -12.06
CA ALA A 73 7.52 4.40 -10.69
C ALA A 73 6.27 4.92 -9.96
N TYR A 74 5.92 6.20 -10.14
CA TYR A 74 4.63 6.74 -9.70
C TYR A 74 3.46 6.05 -10.39
N GLY A 75 3.54 5.82 -11.71
CA GLY A 75 2.49 5.12 -12.47
C GLY A 75 2.18 3.72 -11.95
N ILE A 76 3.21 2.94 -11.61
CA ILE A 76 3.05 1.61 -11.00
C ILE A 76 2.33 1.71 -9.65
N SER A 77 2.72 2.71 -8.85
CA SER A 77 2.16 2.91 -7.52
C SER A 77 0.69 3.37 -7.57
N TRP A 78 0.35 4.27 -8.51
CA TRP A 78 -1.03 4.69 -8.77
C TRP A 78 -1.91 3.54 -9.28
N LEU A 79 -1.36 2.66 -10.11
CA LEU A 79 -2.07 1.47 -10.57
C LEU A 79 -2.40 0.54 -9.40
N TYR A 80 -1.43 0.30 -8.50
CA TYR A 80 -1.65 -0.48 -7.29
C TYR A 80 -2.71 0.14 -6.40
N LEU A 81 -2.61 1.44 -6.11
CA LEU A 81 -3.57 2.18 -5.28
C LEU A 81 -4.97 2.12 -5.85
N THR A 82 -5.12 2.33 -7.16
CA THR A 82 -6.42 2.26 -7.84
C THR A 82 -7.02 0.86 -7.74
N GLY A 83 -6.19 -0.18 -7.90
CA GLY A 83 -6.60 -1.57 -7.72
C GLY A 83 -7.05 -1.87 -6.28
N ASP A 84 -6.30 -1.39 -5.28
CA ASP A 84 -6.62 -1.56 -3.86
C ASP A 84 -7.96 -0.89 -3.49
N VAL A 85 -8.15 0.37 -3.90
CA VAL A 85 -9.40 1.11 -3.69
C VAL A 85 -10.57 0.39 -4.34
N GLY A 86 -10.42 -0.08 -5.58
CA GLY A 86 -11.45 -0.84 -6.29
C GLY A 86 -11.81 -2.14 -5.58
N TYR A 87 -10.81 -2.90 -5.15
CA TYR A 87 -11.00 -4.18 -4.46
C TYR A 87 -11.67 -4.00 -3.08
N GLU A 88 -11.24 -3.02 -2.30
CA GLU A 88 -11.86 -2.71 -1.01
C GLU A 88 -13.30 -2.20 -1.16
N THR A 89 -13.56 -1.37 -2.17
CA THR A 89 -14.93 -0.91 -2.48
C THR A 89 -15.83 -2.08 -2.89
N TYR A 90 -15.31 -3.02 -3.69
CA TYR A 90 -16.03 -4.25 -4.05
C TYR A 90 -16.36 -5.11 -2.82
N LYS A 91 -15.41 -5.28 -1.90
CA LYS A 91 -15.67 -5.98 -0.63
C LYS A 91 -16.70 -5.25 0.22
N ALA A 92 -16.65 -3.93 0.30
CA ALA A 92 -17.63 -3.13 1.03
C ALA A 92 -19.05 -3.26 0.46
N HIS A 93 -19.18 -3.48 -0.85
CA HIS A 93 -20.46 -3.82 -1.48
C HIS A 93 -20.96 -5.20 -1.02
N ARG A 94 -20.09 -6.21 -1.01
CA ARG A 94 -20.43 -7.58 -0.57
C ARG A 94 -20.74 -7.72 0.92
N HIS A 95 -20.06 -6.97 1.78
CA HIS A 95 -20.28 -7.02 3.23
C HIS A 95 -21.56 -6.33 3.69
N GLY A 96 -22.20 -5.55 2.82
CA GLY A 96 -23.39 -4.78 3.17
C GLY A 96 -23.09 -3.54 4.03
N PRO A 97 -24.09 -2.68 4.26
CA PRO A 97 -23.94 -1.48 5.05
C PRO A 97 -23.92 -1.79 6.56
N SER A 98 -23.17 -0.99 7.32
CA SER A 98 -23.32 -0.95 8.78
C SER A 98 -24.69 -0.37 9.19
N SER A 99 -25.09 -0.57 10.45
CA SER A 99 -26.36 -0.04 10.98
C SER A 99 -26.49 1.48 10.81
N PHE A 100 -25.40 2.22 11.03
CA PHE A 100 -25.35 3.66 10.81
C PHE A 100 -25.45 4.01 9.32
N GLU A 101 -24.76 3.29 8.45
CA GLU A 101 -24.78 3.60 7.02
C GLU A 101 -26.13 3.30 6.37
N ALA A 102 -26.76 2.19 6.75
CA ALA A 102 -28.08 1.81 6.27
C ALA A 102 -29.15 2.86 6.63
N ALA A 103 -29.00 3.53 7.77
CA ALA A 103 -29.92 4.56 8.23
C ALA A 103 -29.74 5.92 7.55
N ASN A 104 -28.56 6.21 6.97
CA ASN A 104 -28.22 7.56 6.52
C ASN A 104 -27.83 7.65 5.02
N PHE A 105 -27.42 6.55 4.38
CA PHE A 105 -26.87 6.57 3.03
C PHE A 105 -27.52 5.56 2.09
N SER A 106 -27.71 5.97 0.83
CA SER A 106 -28.00 5.03 -0.25
C SER A 106 -26.74 4.22 -0.59
N GLU A 107 -26.92 3.04 -1.17
CA GLU A 107 -25.81 2.14 -1.48
C GLU A 107 -24.74 2.76 -2.40
N PRO A 108 -25.08 3.46 -3.51
CA PRO A 108 -24.08 4.10 -4.36
C PRO A 108 -23.30 5.19 -3.62
N THR A 109 -23.98 6.00 -2.81
CA THR A 109 -23.35 7.08 -2.05
C THR A 109 -22.39 6.53 -0.99
N ARG A 110 -22.76 5.46 -0.29
CA ARG A 110 -21.89 4.77 0.69
C ARG A 110 -20.62 4.23 0.04
N LEU A 111 -20.75 3.55 -1.09
CA LEU A 111 -19.60 3.00 -1.82
C LEU A 111 -18.71 4.10 -2.36
N ALA A 112 -19.29 5.19 -2.87
CA ALA A 112 -18.53 6.37 -3.30
C ALA A 112 -17.75 7.00 -2.14
N PHE A 113 -18.38 7.18 -0.98
CA PHE A 113 -17.69 7.66 0.22
C PHE A 113 -16.55 6.74 0.63
N THR A 114 -16.76 5.42 0.63
CA THR A 114 -15.72 4.43 0.95
C THR A 114 -14.55 4.50 -0.04
N ALA A 115 -14.84 4.58 -1.33
CA ALA A 115 -13.84 4.67 -2.38
C ALA A 115 -13.02 5.96 -2.28
N VAL A 116 -13.68 7.10 -2.14
CA VAL A 116 -13.03 8.42 -2.00
C VAL A 116 -12.22 8.47 -0.72
N GLN A 117 -12.77 7.99 0.39
CA GLN A 117 -12.07 7.85 1.66
C GLN A 117 -10.75 7.13 1.48
N ARG A 118 -10.83 5.89 0.98
CA ARG A 118 -9.64 5.06 0.79
C ARG A 118 -8.67 5.66 -0.20
N ALA A 119 -9.14 6.21 -1.31
CA ALA A 119 -8.29 6.83 -2.33
C ALA A 119 -7.51 8.02 -1.76
N THR A 120 -8.19 8.95 -1.11
CA THR A 120 -7.55 10.13 -0.50
C THR A 120 -6.51 9.70 0.53
N PHE A 121 -6.82 8.70 1.34
CA PHE A 121 -5.89 8.25 2.38
C PHE A 121 -4.71 7.47 1.88
N GLN A 122 -4.95 6.45 1.07
CA GLN A 122 -3.88 5.71 0.42
C GLN A 122 -2.94 6.66 -0.33
N SER A 123 -3.49 7.70 -0.97
CA SER A 123 -2.70 8.68 -1.72
C SER A 123 -1.83 9.54 -0.79
N ILE A 124 -2.38 10.03 0.32
CA ILE A 124 -1.65 10.90 1.24
C ILE A 124 -0.65 10.11 2.09
N ALA A 125 -1.12 9.03 2.72
CA ALA A 125 -0.38 8.20 3.65
C ALA A 125 0.77 7.46 2.95
N SER A 126 0.45 6.79 1.85
CA SER A 126 1.35 5.81 1.23
C SER A 126 2.17 6.41 0.10
N MET A 127 1.82 7.59 -0.42
CA MET A 127 2.51 8.18 -1.56
C MET A 127 2.99 9.60 -1.32
N ALA A 128 2.12 10.52 -0.87
CA ALA A 128 2.50 11.93 -0.80
C ALA A 128 3.54 12.21 0.29
N LEU A 129 3.29 11.79 1.54
CA LEU A 129 4.18 12.08 2.66
C LEU A 129 5.55 11.38 2.55
N PRO A 130 5.62 10.06 2.22
CA PRO A 130 6.89 9.37 2.06
C PRO A 130 7.72 9.93 0.89
N ALA A 131 7.10 10.12 -0.28
CA ALA A 131 7.79 10.62 -1.46
C ALA A 131 8.32 12.05 -1.26
N LEU A 132 7.53 12.94 -0.65
CA LEU A 132 7.98 14.31 -0.34
C LEU A 132 9.16 14.31 0.65
N THR A 133 9.14 13.41 1.62
CA THR A 133 10.22 13.27 2.60
C THR A 133 11.51 12.85 1.91
N ILE A 134 11.48 11.81 1.08
CA ILE A 134 12.66 11.35 0.33
C ILE A 134 13.13 12.42 -0.64
N HIS A 135 12.21 13.04 -1.39
CA HIS A 135 12.53 14.12 -2.32
C HIS A 135 13.31 15.24 -1.64
N THR A 136 12.84 15.67 -0.47
CA THR A 136 13.45 16.75 0.30
C THR A 136 14.82 16.33 0.83
N ALA A 137 14.94 15.12 1.38
CA ALA A 137 16.20 14.59 1.88
C ALA A 137 17.26 14.45 0.78
N VAL A 138 16.89 13.90 -0.38
CA VAL A 138 17.77 13.74 -1.55
C VAL A 138 18.20 15.10 -2.08
N ASN A 139 17.30 16.07 -2.16
CA ASN A 139 17.65 17.44 -2.59
C ASN A 139 18.61 18.13 -1.61
N GLN A 140 18.39 17.97 -0.31
CA GLN A 140 19.27 18.52 0.71
C GLN A 140 20.65 17.84 0.67
N ALA A 141 20.68 16.52 0.51
CA ALA A 141 21.91 15.76 0.31
C ALA A 141 22.64 16.20 -0.96
N LYS A 142 21.95 16.40 -2.09
CA LYS A 142 22.55 16.91 -3.32
C LYS A 142 23.27 18.25 -3.12
N LYS A 143 22.72 19.14 -2.30
CA LYS A 143 23.37 20.41 -1.92
C LYS A 143 24.63 20.15 -1.08
N ALA A 144 24.55 19.26 -0.08
CA ALA A 144 25.68 18.92 0.80
C ALA A 144 26.84 18.23 0.04
N PHE A 145 26.53 17.33 -0.90
CA PHE A 145 27.52 16.57 -1.67
C PHE A 145 28.11 17.34 -2.88
N LYS A 146 27.66 18.58 -3.15
CA LYS A 146 28.05 19.37 -4.34
C LYS A 146 29.58 19.51 -4.51
N ASN A 147 30.29 19.70 -3.41
CA ASN A 147 31.73 20.00 -3.38
C ASN A 147 32.61 18.77 -3.08
N VAL A 148 32.04 17.57 -3.04
CA VAL A 148 32.80 16.34 -2.81
C VAL A 148 33.67 16.04 -4.02
N LYS A 149 34.99 15.88 -3.80
CA LYS A 149 35.98 15.63 -4.85
C LYS A 149 35.84 14.25 -5.49
N ASN A 150 35.33 13.26 -4.74
CA ASN A 150 35.11 11.90 -5.25
C ASN A 150 33.84 11.85 -6.12
N PRO A 151 33.95 11.59 -7.43
CA PRO A 151 32.81 11.60 -8.35
C PRO A 151 31.74 10.55 -8.00
N ARG A 152 32.14 9.38 -7.48
CA ARG A 152 31.20 8.32 -7.10
C ARG A 152 30.35 8.74 -5.92
N LEU A 153 30.97 9.33 -4.88
CA LEU A 153 30.25 9.83 -3.71
C LEU A 153 29.37 11.04 -4.05
N LYS A 154 29.82 11.90 -4.97
CA LYS A 154 29.02 13.04 -5.44
C LYS A 154 27.75 12.61 -6.17
N LEU A 155 27.81 11.53 -6.95
CA LEU A 155 26.67 10.99 -7.70
C LEU A 155 25.75 10.13 -6.81
N TRP A 156 26.31 9.19 -6.06
CA TRP A 156 25.57 8.19 -5.30
C TRP A 156 25.24 8.59 -3.86
N GLY A 157 25.93 9.58 -3.29
CA GLY A 157 25.70 10.04 -1.91
C GLY A 157 24.26 10.50 -1.65
N PRO A 158 23.68 11.36 -2.50
CA PRO A 158 22.28 11.76 -2.34
C PRO A 158 21.29 10.60 -2.48
N THR A 159 21.52 9.68 -3.42
CA THR A 159 20.69 8.47 -3.62
C THR A 159 20.77 7.53 -2.42
N ALA A 160 21.97 7.26 -1.91
CA ALA A 160 22.17 6.43 -0.73
C ALA A 160 21.48 7.03 0.51
N THR A 161 21.47 8.37 0.63
CA THR A 161 20.74 9.07 1.69
C THR A 161 19.24 8.81 1.59
N GLY A 162 18.65 8.96 0.39
CA GLY A 162 17.22 8.67 0.17
C GLY A 162 16.86 7.21 0.48
N LEU A 163 17.64 6.25 -0.02
CA LEU A 163 17.40 4.82 0.22
C LEU A 163 17.52 4.42 1.69
N SER A 164 18.42 5.07 2.46
CA SER A 164 18.57 4.79 3.88
C SER A 164 17.34 5.18 4.72
N LEU A 165 16.51 6.10 4.22
CA LEU A 165 15.29 6.53 4.91
C LEU A 165 14.12 5.58 4.67
N VAL A 166 14.07 4.89 3.53
CA VAL A 166 12.94 4.04 3.11
C VAL A 166 12.50 3.04 4.19
N PRO A 167 13.39 2.29 4.89
CA PRO A 167 12.98 1.35 5.93
C PRO A 167 12.32 2.01 7.16
N GLY A 168 12.59 3.30 7.41
CA GLY A 168 12.08 4.04 8.56
C GLY A 168 10.75 4.77 8.31
N LEU A 169 10.36 4.97 7.04
CA LEU A 169 9.15 5.69 6.68
C LEU A 169 7.85 5.06 7.22
N PRO A 170 7.67 3.71 7.22
CA PRO A 170 6.47 3.09 7.79
C PRO A 170 6.27 3.47 9.26
N TYR A 171 7.35 3.48 10.04
CA TYR A 171 7.30 3.82 11.46
C TYR A 171 7.01 5.32 11.70
N LEU A 172 7.41 6.19 10.77
CA LEU A 172 7.20 7.63 10.88
C LEU A 172 5.78 8.05 10.51
N PHE A 173 5.17 7.39 9.52
CA PHE A 173 3.93 7.86 8.91
C PHE A 173 2.72 6.95 9.14
N ASP A 174 2.89 5.63 9.27
CA ASP A 174 1.72 4.72 9.26
C ASP A 174 0.79 4.99 10.45
N HIS A 175 1.33 5.09 11.67
CA HIS A 175 0.51 5.21 12.89
C HIS A 175 -0.13 6.60 13.11
N PRO A 176 0.58 7.74 12.89
CA PRO A 176 -0.04 9.05 13.02
C PRO A 176 -1.09 9.29 11.92
N VAL A 177 -0.81 8.81 10.70
CA VAL A 177 -1.73 9.00 9.58
C VAL A 177 -2.98 8.18 9.79
N GLU A 178 -2.90 6.94 10.25
CA GLU A 178 -4.07 6.10 10.60
C GLU A 178 -4.99 6.80 11.61
N GLN A 179 -4.44 7.33 12.71
CA GLN A 179 -5.24 8.01 13.74
C GLN A 179 -5.92 9.30 13.27
N ILE A 180 -5.22 10.10 12.46
CA ILE A 180 -5.79 11.33 11.89
C ILE A 180 -6.89 10.97 10.88
N THR A 181 -6.63 9.92 10.11
CA THR A 181 -7.51 9.40 9.08
C THR A 181 -8.86 8.98 9.64
N ASP A 182 -8.86 8.12 10.65
CA ASP A 182 -10.09 7.60 11.23
C ASP A 182 -10.93 8.74 11.82
N LYS A 183 -10.30 9.66 12.56
CA LYS A 183 -10.98 10.81 13.17
C LYS A 183 -11.62 11.73 12.14
N VAL A 184 -10.91 12.03 11.05
CA VAL A 184 -11.42 12.92 9.99
C VAL A 184 -12.66 12.30 9.32
N PHE A 185 -12.72 10.97 9.20
CA PHE A 185 -13.84 10.32 8.52
C PHE A 185 -15.02 10.01 9.41
N GLU A 186 -14.80 9.71 10.68
CA GLU A 186 -15.90 9.71 11.64
C GLU A 186 -16.57 11.08 11.68
N TRP A 187 -15.78 12.15 11.79
CA TRP A 187 -16.28 13.52 11.74
C TRP A 187 -17.03 13.84 10.43
N MET A 188 -16.49 13.46 9.26
CA MET A 188 -17.18 13.68 7.99
C MET A 188 -18.49 12.89 7.88
N LYS A 189 -18.51 11.62 8.30
CA LYS A 189 -19.72 10.78 8.28
C LYS A 189 -20.82 11.35 9.17
N GLU A 190 -20.46 11.81 10.37
CA GLU A 190 -21.39 12.47 11.28
C GLU A 190 -21.96 13.74 10.66
N ARG A 191 -21.10 14.61 10.09
CA ARG A 191 -21.54 15.88 9.51
C ARG A 191 -22.46 15.71 8.31
N VAL A 192 -22.18 14.73 7.44
CA VAL A 192 -23.05 14.45 6.28
C VAL A 192 -24.39 13.86 6.73
N ALA A 193 -24.40 12.99 7.74
CA ALA A 193 -25.62 12.44 8.31
C ALA A 193 -26.49 13.52 8.99
N GLU A 194 -25.87 14.45 9.73
CA GLU A 194 -26.56 15.59 10.35
C GLU A 194 -27.21 16.51 9.31
N ASN A 195 -26.50 16.84 8.23
CA ASN A 195 -27.03 17.73 7.20
C ASN A 195 -28.23 17.09 6.49
N LYS A 196 -28.19 15.79 6.20
CA LYS A 196 -29.35 15.06 5.66
C LYS A 196 -30.56 15.12 6.58
N LYS A 197 -30.38 14.92 7.89
CA LYS A 197 -31.48 15.03 8.87
C LYS A 197 -32.08 16.44 8.93
N LYS A 198 -31.29 17.48 8.69
CA LYS A 198 -31.79 18.87 8.62
C LYS A 198 -32.59 19.15 7.35
N ASP A 199 -32.26 18.49 6.24
CA ASP A 199 -33.00 18.63 4.98
C ASP A 199 -34.34 17.88 4.98
N GLU A 200 -34.53 16.93 5.90
CA GLU A 200 -35.77 16.15 6.11
C GLU A 200 -36.75 16.78 7.12
N LEU A 201 -36.36 17.86 7.81
CA LEU A 201 -37.16 18.63 8.78
C LEU A 201 -37.71 19.92 8.18
#